data_AF-A0A954NMZ5-F1
#
_entry.id   AF-A0A954NMZ5-F1
#
_cell.length_a   1.000
_cell.length_b   1.000
_cell.length_c   1.000
_cell.angle_alpha   90.00
_cell.angle_beta   90.00
_cell.angle_gamma   90.00
#
_symmetry.space_group_name_H-M   'P 1'
#
loop_
_entity.id
_entity.type
_entity.pdbx_description
1 polymer ?
#
loop_
_entity_poly.entity_id
_entity_poly.type
_entity_poly.pdbx_seq_one_letter_code
_entity_poly.pdbx_strand_id
1 'polypeptide(L)'
;LDVAIQQMNLPASYAVRYHSTAAAHLASMQPVDPVRQRLAGLSRGTSLAIMLADYGLGFRPLRTPTKEIELVIQPLTDISDPWPVGWDLDKETRRGDLAPNLFKMVPVKFDNIPVQAVLDEIASVTGVPVVVNHYLAKQKEINLDEITLSYPSRKAAWISVINSAAARNRMKQELRLDEQSHPFVLIAPFIPRPRPE
;
A
#
# COMPACT_ATOMS: atom_id res chain seq x y z
N LEU A 1 6.36 6.79 -13.85
CA LEU A 1 4.92 6.59 -13.58
C LEU A 1 4.17 6.12 -14.83
N ASP A 2 4.22 6.85 -15.95
CA ASP A 2 3.49 6.48 -17.19
C ASP A 2 3.78 5.06 -17.68
N VAL A 3 5.07 4.67 -17.71
CA VAL A 3 5.48 3.30 -18.09
C VAL A 3 4.84 2.24 -17.18
N ALA A 4 4.76 2.51 -15.88
CA ALA A 4 4.17 1.59 -14.92
C ALA A 4 2.65 1.49 -15.10
N ILE A 5 1.95 2.61 -15.35
CA ILE A 5 0.52 2.62 -15.69
C ILE A 5 0.26 1.81 -16.96
N GLN A 6 1.08 1.98 -18.00
CA GLN A 6 0.96 1.22 -19.25
C GLN A 6 1.14 -0.29 -19.02
N GLN A 7 2.10 -0.70 -18.19
CA GLN A 7 2.32 -2.10 -17.84
C GLN A 7 1.16 -2.76 -17.10
N MET A 8 0.27 -1.99 -16.46
CA MET A 8 -0.92 -2.54 -15.80
C MET A 8 -1.97 -3.08 -16.77
N ASN A 9 -1.86 -2.79 -18.08
CA ASN A 9 -2.79 -3.22 -19.12
C ASN A 9 -4.26 -2.99 -18.71
N LEU A 10 -4.56 -1.75 -18.30
CA LEU A 10 -5.93 -1.35 -17.96
C LEU A 10 -6.84 -1.52 -19.20
N PRO A 11 -8.10 -1.96 -19.01
CA PRO A 11 -9.06 -2.04 -20.11
C PRO A 11 -9.15 -0.72 -20.89
N ALA A 12 -9.21 -0.79 -22.22
CA ALA A 12 -9.31 0.39 -23.09
C ALA A 12 -10.55 1.27 -22.79
N SER A 13 -11.58 0.70 -22.17
CA SER A 13 -12.77 1.40 -21.69
C SER A 13 -12.54 2.31 -20.49
N TYR A 14 -11.36 2.26 -19.86
CA TYR A 14 -10.98 3.08 -18.71
C TYR A 14 -9.82 3.99 -19.10
N ALA A 15 -10.14 5.10 -19.77
CA ALA A 15 -9.13 6.09 -20.13
C ALA A 15 -8.53 6.73 -18.87
N VAL A 16 -7.20 6.72 -18.76
CA VAL A 16 -6.48 7.35 -17.65
C VAL A 16 -6.07 8.76 -18.07
N ARG A 17 -6.41 9.76 -17.25
CA ARG A 17 -6.10 11.16 -17.52
C ARG A 17 -5.50 11.85 -16.31
N TYR A 18 -4.42 12.60 -16.52
CA TYR A 18 -3.88 13.50 -15.51
C TYR A 18 -4.69 14.81 -15.47
N HIS A 19 -5.11 15.21 -14.28
CA HIS A 19 -5.59 16.57 -14.05
C HIS A 19 -4.41 17.56 -14.11
N SER A 20 -4.67 18.82 -14.41
CA SER A 20 -3.62 19.86 -14.49
C SER A 20 -2.82 19.99 -13.19
N THR A 21 -3.46 19.81 -12.04
CA THR A 21 -2.81 19.84 -10.72
C THR A 21 -1.87 18.66 -10.49
N ALA A 22 -2.11 17.50 -11.11
CA ALA A 22 -1.24 16.33 -10.96
C ALA A 22 0.11 16.53 -11.68
N ALA A 23 0.09 17.14 -12.86
CA ALA A 23 1.32 17.46 -13.60
C ALA A 23 2.21 18.45 -12.84
N ALA A 24 1.61 19.49 -12.25
CA ALA A 24 2.32 20.44 -11.41
C ALA A 24 2.90 19.78 -10.14
N HIS A 25 2.13 18.88 -9.51
CA HIS A 25 2.61 18.11 -8.35
C HIS A 25 3.83 17.26 -8.72
N LEU A 26 3.75 16.46 -9.78
CA LEU A 26 4.85 15.61 -10.24
C LEU A 26 6.11 16.42 -10.61
N ALA A 27 5.95 17.58 -11.26
CA ALA A 27 7.08 18.46 -11.60
C ALA A 27 7.78 19.06 -10.37
N SER A 28 7.05 19.21 -9.26
CA SER A 28 7.60 19.69 -7.99
C SER A 28 8.32 18.60 -7.17
N MET A 29 8.15 17.33 -7.53
CA MET A 29 8.81 16.23 -6.85
C MET A 29 10.27 16.08 -7.31
N GLN A 30 11.16 15.77 -6.37
CA GLN A 30 12.49 15.28 -6.70
C GLN A 30 12.41 13.98 -7.51
N PRO A 31 13.49 13.57 -8.24
CA PRO A 31 13.52 12.29 -8.95
C PRO A 31 13.01 11.18 -8.05
N VAL A 32 11.85 10.66 -8.41
CA VAL A 32 11.14 9.68 -7.60
C VAL A 32 11.68 8.31 -7.99
N ASP A 33 11.95 7.50 -6.97
CA ASP A 33 12.32 6.11 -7.17
C ASP A 33 11.28 5.39 -8.05
N PRO A 34 11.70 4.36 -8.81
CA PRO A 34 10.76 3.48 -9.48
C PRO A 34 9.80 2.88 -8.46
N VAL A 35 8.59 2.50 -8.92
CA VAL A 35 7.61 1.77 -8.10
C VAL A 35 8.31 0.55 -7.50
N ARG A 36 8.55 0.59 -6.18
CA ARG A 36 9.31 -0.44 -5.46
C ARG A 36 8.44 -1.64 -5.08
N GLN A 37 7.13 -1.47 -5.14
CA GLN A 37 6.17 -2.41 -4.57
C GLN A 37 5.85 -3.57 -5.52
N ARG A 38 5.76 -4.78 -4.95
CA ARG A 38 5.22 -5.94 -5.63
C ARG A 38 3.69 -5.89 -5.56
N LEU A 39 3.05 -5.55 -6.67
CA LEU A 39 1.59 -5.42 -6.77
C LEU A 39 0.91 -6.69 -7.31
N ALA A 40 1.68 -7.76 -7.55
CA ALA A 40 1.14 -9.03 -8.01
C ALA A 40 0.19 -9.64 -6.97
N GLY A 41 -0.93 -10.20 -7.43
CA GLY A 41 -1.97 -10.75 -6.56
C GLY A 41 -2.99 -9.73 -6.06
N LEU A 42 -2.86 -8.45 -6.43
CA LEU A 42 -3.86 -7.42 -6.21
C LEU A 42 -4.65 -7.12 -7.48
N SER A 43 -5.87 -6.67 -7.30
CA SER A 43 -6.72 -6.14 -8.36
C SER A 43 -6.25 -4.76 -8.84
N ARG A 44 -6.57 -4.46 -10.10
CA ARG A 44 -5.97 -3.35 -10.86
C ARG A 44 -6.25 -1.98 -10.25
N GLY A 45 -7.45 -1.74 -9.72
CA GLY A 45 -7.82 -0.48 -9.10
C GLY A 45 -7.00 -0.23 -7.83
N THR A 46 -6.90 -1.22 -6.96
CA THR A 46 -6.07 -1.16 -5.74
C THR A 46 -4.59 -1.04 -6.09
N SER A 47 -4.08 -1.81 -7.05
CA SER A 47 -2.69 -1.65 -7.54
C SER A 47 -2.42 -0.23 -8.05
N LEU A 48 -3.37 0.36 -8.78
CA LEU A 48 -3.24 1.73 -9.29
C LEU A 48 -3.24 2.74 -8.15
N ALA A 49 -4.13 2.56 -7.16
CA ALA A 49 -4.19 3.41 -5.97
C ALA A 49 -2.89 3.35 -5.16
N ILE A 50 -2.35 2.16 -4.91
CA ILE A 50 -1.08 1.96 -4.21
C ILE A 50 0.06 2.66 -4.96
N MET A 51 0.15 2.41 -6.27
CA MET A 51 1.19 3.00 -7.10
C MET A 51 1.11 4.52 -7.09
N LEU A 52 -0.08 5.11 -7.24
CA LEU A 52 -0.26 6.56 -7.23
C LEU A 52 0.04 7.14 -5.84
N ALA A 53 -0.31 6.42 -4.76
CA ALA A 53 -0.05 6.86 -3.40
C ALA A 53 1.45 7.04 -3.11
N ASP A 54 2.34 6.26 -3.76
CA ASP A 54 3.80 6.45 -3.69
C ASP A 54 4.28 7.79 -4.29
N TYR A 55 3.42 8.47 -5.05
CA TYR A 55 3.65 9.80 -5.62
C TYR A 55 2.80 10.89 -4.97
N GLY A 56 2.10 10.60 -3.85
CA GLY A 56 1.15 11.55 -3.25
C GLY A 56 -0.08 11.82 -4.12
N LEU A 57 -0.32 10.97 -5.13
CA LEU A 57 -1.43 11.05 -6.07
C LEU A 57 -2.51 10.04 -5.71
N GLY A 58 -3.73 10.32 -6.15
CA GLY A 58 -4.86 9.40 -6.13
C GLY A 58 -5.60 9.49 -7.46
N PHE A 59 -6.59 8.62 -7.63
CA PHE A 59 -7.50 8.72 -8.75
C PHE A 59 -8.94 8.58 -8.30
N ARG A 60 -9.87 9.02 -9.12
CA ARG A 60 -11.29 8.69 -8.97
C ARG A 60 -11.91 8.42 -10.34
N PRO A 61 -12.87 7.49 -10.42
CA PRO A 61 -13.64 7.28 -11.63
C PRO A 61 -14.62 8.46 -11.83
N LEU A 62 -14.63 9.00 -13.03
CA LEU A 62 -15.60 10.00 -13.48
C LEU A 62 -16.38 9.48 -14.67
N ARG A 63 -17.68 9.79 -14.71
CA ARG A 63 -18.49 9.55 -15.90
C ARG A 63 -18.43 10.76 -16.82
N THR A 64 -18.06 10.53 -18.07
CA THR A 64 -18.10 11.56 -19.11
C THR A 64 -19.55 11.83 -19.54
N PRO A 65 -19.83 12.93 -20.25
CA PRO A 65 -21.14 13.16 -20.87
C PRO A 65 -21.56 12.04 -21.83
N THR A 66 -20.59 11.33 -22.43
CA THR A 66 -20.79 10.14 -23.28
C THR A 66 -21.07 8.86 -22.50
N LYS A 67 -21.17 8.93 -21.16
CA LYS A 67 -21.35 7.82 -20.21
C LYS A 67 -20.18 6.84 -20.13
N GLU A 68 -19.02 7.21 -20.64
CA GLU A 68 -17.79 6.43 -20.50
C GLU A 68 -17.16 6.72 -19.13
N ILE A 69 -16.30 5.82 -18.67
CA ILE A 69 -15.60 5.96 -17.39
C ILE A 69 -14.17 6.42 -17.67
N GLU A 70 -13.81 7.57 -17.11
CA GLU A 70 -12.44 8.07 -17.07
C GLU A 70 -11.86 7.94 -15.67
N LEU A 71 -10.60 7.52 -15.56
CA LEU A 71 -9.85 7.51 -14.30
C LEU A 71 -9.01 8.78 -14.24
N VAL A 72 -9.44 9.74 -13.42
CA VAL A 72 -8.77 11.04 -13.31
C VAL A 72 -7.79 11.05 -12.15
N ILE A 73 -6.51 11.24 -12.45
CA ILE A 73 -5.40 11.32 -11.49
C ILE A 73 -5.23 12.76 -10.99
N GLN A 74 -5.18 12.93 -9.68
CA GLN A 74 -5.06 14.20 -8.97
C GLN A 74 -4.18 14.04 -7.72
N PRO A 75 -3.59 15.12 -7.16
CA PRO A 75 -2.99 15.06 -5.83
C PRO A 75 -4.00 14.58 -4.79
N LEU A 76 -3.56 13.74 -3.83
CA LEU A 76 -4.43 13.22 -2.77
C LEU A 76 -5.05 14.34 -1.89
N THR A 77 -4.41 15.51 -1.85
CA THR A 77 -4.92 16.69 -1.14
C THR A 77 -6.08 17.37 -1.85
N ASP A 78 -6.22 17.15 -3.16
CA ASP A 78 -7.16 17.87 -4.03
C ASP A 78 -8.38 17.02 -4.40
N ILE A 79 -8.41 15.76 -3.94
CA ILE A 79 -9.42 14.76 -4.28
C ILE A 79 -10.29 14.47 -3.06
N SER A 80 -11.60 14.72 -3.19
CA SER A 80 -12.55 14.57 -2.08
C SER A 80 -12.89 13.12 -1.75
N ASP A 81 -12.88 12.25 -2.75
CA ASP A 81 -13.25 10.83 -2.65
C ASP A 81 -12.32 10.01 -3.56
N PRO A 82 -11.04 9.83 -3.16
CA PRO A 82 -10.11 9.01 -3.92
C PRO A 82 -10.53 7.54 -3.87
N TRP A 83 -10.28 6.82 -4.96
CA TRP A 83 -10.27 5.36 -4.93
C TRP A 83 -9.29 4.89 -3.85
N PRO A 84 -9.73 4.09 -2.88
CA PRO A 84 -8.95 3.85 -1.69
C PRO A 84 -7.78 2.89 -1.96
N VAL A 85 -6.75 2.98 -1.11
CA VAL A 85 -5.68 1.97 -1.02
C VAL A 85 -6.21 0.78 -0.22
N GLY A 86 -7.17 0.07 -0.83
CA GLY A 86 -7.95 -0.98 -0.22
C GLY A 86 -8.98 -0.51 0.82
N TRP A 87 -9.94 -1.37 1.09
CA TRP A 87 -11.05 -1.13 2.01
C TRP A 87 -10.72 -1.67 3.40
N ASP A 88 -11.28 -0.99 4.41
CA ASP A 88 -11.30 -1.49 5.78
C ASP A 88 -12.08 -2.80 5.85
N LEU A 89 -11.70 -3.66 6.80
CA LEU A 89 -12.44 -4.87 7.09
C LEU A 89 -13.69 -4.53 7.90
N ASP A 90 -14.81 -5.19 7.58
CA ASP A 90 -15.96 -5.18 8.47
C ASP A 90 -15.59 -5.72 9.85
N LYS A 91 -16.19 -5.15 10.90
CA LYS A 91 -15.87 -5.49 12.30
C LYS A 91 -16.07 -6.98 12.62
N GLU A 92 -16.99 -7.63 11.91
CA GLU A 92 -17.34 -9.04 12.10
C GLU A 92 -16.40 -9.98 11.34
N THR A 93 -15.62 -9.46 10.40
CA THR A 93 -14.74 -10.24 9.55
C THR A 93 -13.55 -10.79 10.32
N ARG A 94 -13.47 -12.12 10.37
CA ARG A 94 -12.37 -12.83 11.02
C ARG A 94 -11.12 -12.76 10.14
N ARG A 95 -10.15 -11.96 10.57
CA ARG A 95 -8.87 -11.76 9.86
C ARG A 95 -8.13 -13.07 9.54
N GLY A 96 -8.23 -14.05 10.45
CA GLY A 96 -7.62 -15.38 10.27
C GLY A 96 -8.26 -16.20 9.15
N ASP A 97 -9.52 -15.96 8.82
CA ASP A 97 -10.20 -16.66 7.73
C ASP A 97 -9.82 -16.07 6.37
N LEU A 98 -9.58 -14.75 6.32
CA LEU A 98 -9.12 -14.06 5.10
C LEU A 98 -7.66 -14.39 4.75
N ALA A 99 -6.77 -14.31 5.73
CA ALA A 99 -5.33 -14.41 5.52
C ALA A 99 -4.69 -15.47 6.44
N PRO A 100 -5.11 -16.75 6.39
CA PRO A 100 -4.76 -17.75 7.39
C PRO A 100 -3.26 -17.95 7.58
N ASN A 101 -2.49 -17.92 6.48
CA ASN A 101 -1.04 -18.07 6.54
C ASN A 101 -0.36 -16.96 7.35
N LEU A 102 -0.92 -15.74 7.38
CA LEU A 102 -0.39 -14.61 8.14
C LEU A 102 -0.53 -14.80 9.66
N PHE A 103 -1.51 -15.59 10.08
CA PHE A 103 -1.84 -15.86 11.49
C PHE A 103 -1.31 -17.23 11.98
N LYS A 104 -0.72 -18.04 11.10
CA LYS A 104 -0.08 -19.31 11.50
C LYS A 104 1.11 -19.05 12.41
N MET A 105 1.16 -19.77 13.54
CA MET A 105 2.28 -19.72 14.48
C MET A 105 3.44 -20.57 13.97
N VAL A 106 4.55 -19.92 13.65
CA VAL A 106 5.77 -20.59 13.15
C VAL A 106 6.98 -20.18 13.99
N PRO A 107 8.02 -21.02 14.08
CA PRO A 107 9.31 -20.60 14.61
C PRO A 107 9.88 -19.51 13.71
N VAL A 108 10.17 -18.35 14.27
CA VAL A 108 10.75 -17.21 13.54
C VAL A 108 11.98 -16.70 14.27
N LYS A 109 13.00 -16.32 13.50
CA LYS A 109 14.22 -15.68 13.99
C LYS A 109 14.72 -14.75 12.89
N PHE A 110 14.95 -13.49 13.25
CA PHE A 110 15.62 -12.52 12.39
C PHE A 110 16.77 -11.91 13.17
N ASP A 111 17.91 -11.72 12.53
CA ASP A 111 19.09 -11.14 13.15
C ASP A 111 19.66 -10.06 12.24
N ASN A 112 19.43 -8.80 12.62
CA ASN A 112 19.91 -7.62 11.92
C ASN A 112 19.60 -7.60 10.41
N ILE A 113 18.39 -8.04 10.02
CA ILE A 113 17.95 -8.07 8.61
C ILE A 113 17.23 -6.77 8.27
N PRO A 114 17.47 -6.14 7.10
CA PRO A 114 16.69 -4.98 6.64
C PRO A 114 15.18 -5.24 6.71
N VAL A 115 14.41 -4.28 7.22
CA VAL A 115 12.97 -4.42 7.41
C VAL A 115 12.28 -4.72 6.09
N GLN A 116 12.64 -4.04 5.00
CA GLN A 116 12.06 -4.31 3.68
C GLN A 116 12.24 -5.78 3.26
N ALA A 117 13.45 -6.34 3.44
CA ALA A 117 13.73 -7.74 3.11
C ALA A 117 12.90 -8.72 3.96
N VAL A 118 12.68 -8.42 5.24
CA VAL A 118 11.79 -9.22 6.10
C VAL A 118 10.36 -9.18 5.58
N LEU A 119 9.85 -8.00 5.20
CA LEU A 119 8.48 -7.85 4.69
C LEU A 119 8.29 -8.60 3.36
N ASP A 120 9.27 -8.52 2.46
CA ASP A 120 9.25 -9.24 1.18
C ASP A 120 9.25 -10.75 1.37
N GLU A 121 10.06 -11.26 2.30
CA GLU A 121 10.10 -12.69 2.65
C GLU A 121 8.76 -13.15 3.24
N ILE A 122 8.16 -12.36 4.13
CA ILE A 122 6.85 -12.67 4.70
C ILE A 122 5.77 -12.68 3.61
N ALA A 123 5.78 -11.73 2.69
CA ALA A 123 4.85 -11.71 1.57
C ALA A 123 5.00 -12.96 0.70
N SER A 124 6.24 -13.35 0.41
CA SER A 124 6.58 -14.57 -0.36
C SER A 124 6.06 -15.85 0.32
N VAL A 125 6.37 -16.04 1.61
CA VAL A 125 6.03 -17.26 2.35
C VAL A 125 4.53 -17.36 2.66
N THR A 126 3.87 -16.24 2.93
CA THR A 126 2.44 -16.24 3.28
C THR A 126 1.53 -16.21 2.06
N GLY A 127 2.03 -15.72 0.92
CA GLY A 127 1.24 -15.40 -0.26
C GLY A 127 0.34 -14.16 -0.10
N VAL A 128 0.47 -13.43 1.01
CA VAL A 128 -0.31 -12.21 1.29
C VAL A 128 0.57 -11.01 0.94
N PRO A 129 0.18 -10.18 -0.04
CA PRO A 129 0.96 -9.00 -0.40
C PRO A 129 1.16 -8.07 0.80
N VAL A 130 2.37 -7.52 0.92
CA VAL A 130 2.73 -6.50 1.93
C VAL A 130 3.16 -5.25 1.17
N VAL A 131 2.47 -4.15 1.45
CA VAL A 131 2.51 -2.89 0.72
C VAL A 131 2.90 -1.80 1.68
N VAL A 132 3.85 -0.94 1.30
CA VAL A 132 4.35 0.16 2.14
C VAL A 132 4.00 1.48 1.46
N ASN A 133 3.40 2.43 2.18
CA ASN A 133 3.23 3.78 1.64
C ASN A 133 4.57 4.53 1.74
N HIS A 134 5.39 4.45 0.68
CA HIS A 134 6.73 5.02 0.66
C HIS A 134 6.71 6.55 0.64
N TYR A 135 5.70 7.16 0.03
CA TYR A 135 5.52 8.61 0.02
C TYR A 135 5.42 9.17 1.44
N LEU A 136 4.49 8.64 2.24
CA LEU A 136 4.31 9.06 3.62
C LEU A 136 5.52 8.69 4.48
N ALA A 137 6.13 7.52 4.25
CA ALA A 137 7.34 7.12 4.97
C ALA A 137 8.48 8.12 4.74
N LYS A 138 8.71 8.54 3.49
CA LYS A 138 9.72 9.54 3.13
C LYS A 138 9.43 10.90 3.76
N GLN A 139 8.18 11.35 3.80
CA GLN A 139 7.79 12.59 4.50
C GLN A 139 8.07 12.56 6.01
N LYS A 140 8.18 11.36 6.60
CA LYS A 140 8.53 11.13 8.00
C LYS A 140 9.99 10.72 8.20
N GLU A 141 10.81 10.81 7.15
CA GLU A 141 12.22 10.42 7.14
C GLU A 141 12.44 8.97 7.58
N ILE A 142 11.53 8.07 7.16
CA ILE A 142 11.60 6.63 7.44
C ILE A 142 12.05 5.91 6.16
N ASN A 143 13.22 5.28 6.20
CA ASN A 143 13.71 4.40 5.14
C ASN A 143 13.81 2.95 5.63
N LEU A 144 12.96 2.06 5.11
CA LEU A 144 12.89 0.65 5.55
C LEU A 144 14.04 -0.22 5.03
N ASP A 145 14.78 0.26 4.03
CA ASP A 145 15.96 -0.43 3.52
C ASP A 145 17.17 -0.24 4.45
N GLU A 146 17.21 0.88 5.19
CA GLU A 146 18.29 1.23 6.11
C GLU A 146 18.05 0.74 7.54
N ILE A 147 16.79 0.45 7.88
CA ILE A 147 16.42 -0.01 9.22
C ILE A 147 16.48 -1.53 9.29
N THR A 148 17.13 -2.06 10.31
CA THR A 148 17.20 -3.50 10.55
C THR A 148 16.26 -3.99 11.65
N LEU A 149 15.87 -5.25 11.55
CA LEU A 149 15.04 -5.96 12.53
C LEU A 149 15.81 -7.15 13.08
N SER A 150 16.00 -7.15 14.40
CA SER A 150 16.28 -8.36 15.18
C SER A 150 15.02 -8.81 15.90
N TYR A 151 14.65 -10.07 15.69
CA TYR A 151 13.49 -10.72 16.27
C TYR A 151 13.94 -12.02 16.94
N PRO A 152 13.74 -12.16 18.26
CA PRO A 152 14.26 -13.30 19.02
C PRO A 152 13.63 -14.61 18.54
N SER A 153 14.39 -15.70 18.63
CA SER A 153 13.93 -17.03 18.28
C SER A 153 12.74 -17.44 19.15
N ARG A 154 11.53 -17.42 18.59
CA ARG A 154 10.30 -17.84 19.27
C ARG A 154 9.24 -18.28 18.28
N LYS A 155 8.22 -18.98 18.75
CA LYS A 155 6.99 -19.19 17.98
C LYS A 155 6.20 -17.89 17.94
N ALA A 156 5.87 -17.40 16.75
CA ALA A 156 5.02 -16.22 16.55
C ALA A 156 4.26 -16.33 15.23
N ALA A 157 3.17 -15.57 15.11
CA ALA A 157 2.49 -15.37 13.84
C ALA A 157 3.23 -14.32 13.00
N TRP A 158 3.18 -14.45 11.68
CA TRP A 158 3.79 -13.48 10.76
C TRP A 158 3.25 -12.07 10.95
N ILE A 159 1.95 -11.92 11.22
CA ILE A 159 1.34 -10.61 11.54
C ILE A 159 1.98 -9.93 12.76
N SER A 160 2.45 -10.71 13.74
CA SER A 160 3.14 -10.18 14.92
C SER A 160 4.54 -9.70 14.58
N VAL A 161 5.23 -10.37 13.65
CA VAL A 161 6.53 -9.94 13.14
C VAL A 161 6.38 -8.63 12.36
N ILE A 162 5.41 -8.56 11.44
CA ILE A 162 5.11 -7.33 10.68
C ILE A 162 4.78 -6.19 11.65
N ASN A 163 3.92 -6.43 12.64
CA ASN A 163 3.56 -5.41 13.62
C ASN A 163 4.77 -4.94 14.44
N SER A 164 5.67 -5.84 14.82
CA SER A 164 6.92 -5.49 15.51
C SER A 164 7.85 -4.67 14.61
N ALA A 165 7.92 -4.98 13.31
CA ALA A 165 8.72 -4.24 12.35
C ALA A 165 8.13 -2.84 12.09
N ALA A 166 6.80 -2.72 11.95
CA ALA A 166 6.14 -1.45 11.73
C ALA A 166 6.20 -0.53 12.96
N ALA A 167 5.81 -1.04 14.13
CA ALA A 167 5.66 -0.24 15.34
C ALA A 167 6.98 0.38 15.83
N ARG A 168 8.11 -0.36 15.72
CA ARG A 168 9.44 0.15 16.06
C ARG A 168 9.86 1.37 15.21
N ASN A 169 9.26 1.49 14.03
CA ASN A 169 9.60 2.49 13.03
C ASN A 169 8.53 3.56 12.86
N ARG A 170 7.67 3.76 13.87
CA ARG A 170 6.56 4.74 13.84
C ARG A 170 5.57 4.50 12.70
N MET A 171 5.46 3.25 12.25
CA MET A 171 4.48 2.81 11.26
C MET A 171 3.42 1.91 11.90
N LYS A 172 2.30 1.79 11.20
CA LYS A 172 1.18 0.92 11.54
C LYS A 172 0.96 -0.05 10.39
N GLN A 173 0.68 -1.32 10.72
CA GLN A 173 0.15 -2.28 9.76
C GLN A 173 -1.37 -2.35 9.87
N GLU A 174 -2.04 -2.53 8.73
CA GLU A 174 -3.47 -2.77 8.64
C GLU A 174 -3.72 -3.85 7.59
N LEU A 175 -4.60 -4.82 7.91
CA LEU A 175 -5.09 -5.77 6.93
C LEU A 175 -6.24 -5.10 6.16
N ARG A 176 -6.12 -5.02 4.84
CA ARG A 176 -7.06 -4.38 3.92
C ARG A 176 -7.53 -5.40 2.89
N LEU A 177 -8.67 -5.12 2.26
CA LEU A 177 -9.15 -5.86 1.09
C LEU A 177 -9.01 -5.00 -0.16
N ASP A 178 -8.70 -5.62 -1.28
CA ASP A 178 -8.80 -4.97 -2.58
C ASP A 178 -10.25 -5.00 -3.12
N GLU A 179 -10.51 -4.43 -4.31
CA GLU A 179 -11.89 -4.40 -4.85
C GLU A 179 -12.43 -5.78 -5.24
N GLN A 180 -11.57 -6.80 -5.30
CA GLN A 180 -11.93 -8.20 -5.54
C GLN A 180 -11.89 -9.04 -4.26
N SER A 181 -11.84 -8.40 -3.09
CA SER A 181 -11.78 -9.04 -1.78
C SER A 181 -10.53 -9.90 -1.53
N HIS A 182 -9.43 -9.66 -2.25
CA HIS A 182 -8.13 -10.23 -1.91
C HIS A 182 -7.49 -9.46 -0.75
N PRO A 183 -7.00 -10.16 0.28
CA PRO A 183 -6.38 -9.53 1.43
C PRO A 183 -4.93 -9.11 1.16
N PHE A 184 -4.55 -7.97 1.72
CA PHE A 184 -3.17 -7.52 1.76
C PHE A 184 -2.88 -6.68 3.00
N VAL A 185 -1.60 -6.59 3.36
CA VAL A 185 -1.16 -5.77 4.49
C VAL A 185 -0.69 -4.43 3.98
N LEU A 186 -1.35 -3.35 4.40
CA LEU A 186 -0.89 -1.98 4.21
C LEU A 186 -0.04 -1.55 5.42
N ILE A 187 1.16 -1.04 5.16
CA ILE A 187 2.05 -0.44 6.14
C ILE A 187 2.19 1.03 5.80
N ALA A 188 1.82 1.90 6.74
CA ALA A 188 1.92 3.34 6.58
C ALA A 188 2.35 4.00 7.90
N PRO A 189 2.97 5.18 7.88
CA PRO A 189 3.27 5.91 9.11
C PRO A 189 2.02 6.11 9.97
N PHE A 190 2.21 6.07 11.29
CA PHE A 190 1.12 6.35 12.22
C PHE A 190 0.72 7.83 12.12
N ILE A 191 -0.51 8.07 11.66
CA ILE A 191 -1.14 9.38 11.68
C ILE A 191 -2.15 9.38 12.84
N PRO A 192 -1.91 10.15 13.93
CA PRO A 192 -2.89 10.30 14.99
C PRO A 192 -4.17 10.86 14.39
N ARG A 193 -5.31 10.19 14.58
CA ARG A 193 -6.59 10.82 14.27
C ARG A 193 -6.78 11.99 15.23
N PRO A 194 -7.14 13.20 14.77
CA PRO A 194 -7.52 14.27 15.68
C PRO A 194 -8.67 13.75 16.56
N ARG A 195 -8.58 14.01 17.87
CA ARG A 195 -9.63 13.65 18.82
C ARG A 195 -10.89 14.42 18.38
N PRO A 196 -12.05 13.76 18.21
CA PRO A 196 -13.29 14.49 18.02
C PRO A 196 -13.48 15.41 19.24
N GLU A 197 -13.70 16.70 19.00
CA GLU A 197 -14.12 17.65 20.04
C GLU A 197 -15.48 17.26 20.63
#